data_AF-A0A1H2VAJ0-F1
#
_entry.id   AF-A0A1H2VAJ0-F1
#
_cell.length_a   1.000
_cell.length_b   1.000
_cell.length_c   1.000
_cell.angle_alpha   90.00
_cell.angle_beta   90.00
_cell.angle_gamma   90.00
#
_symmetry.space_group_name_H-M   'P 1'
#
loop_
_entity.id
_entity.type
_entity.pdbx_description
1 polymer ?
#
loop_
_entity_poly.entity_id
_entity_poly.type
_entity_poly.pdbx_seq_one_letter_code
_entity_poly.pdbx_strand_id
1 'polypeptide(L)'
;MQIHVVQAGQTLYRLSQAYGIPVSDITSANEISPNDTLVIGQALVIPIVGQYYWVLPGDTLTTIASKFGTTAATLASINDIGINSPLQVGHRLYIPPIPKRNALINAYIDPRGTTVSPALTEAARSAAPLLTYLAPSSFRIQRDGTLVPPPLGDLESIARRNRTAMMMTITNLEGDQFSAELGQLILNDKALQDKLIANILDTAKRLNFKDIHFDLEHLRPEDKEAYNRFLRKAVVPIHKAGLTMSTALAPKTSATQQGAWYSGHDYKAHGEIADFVIIMTYEWGYSGGPPMPVSPIGPVRTVLEYALTEIPANKIVMGQNLYGYDWTLPYVPGGAYARAISPQAAIALARQYNAEILYDNTAQAPNFSYWDANGKEHKVWFEDARSIQAKFNLLKQLHLRGISYWKLGLSFPQNWLLIEDNFNVVKLLP
;
A
#
# COMPACT_ATOMS: atom_id res chain seq x y z
N MET A 1 18.42 4.23 -1.63
CA MET A 1 18.09 5.66 -1.46
C MET A 1 18.14 5.99 0.03
N GLN A 2 18.42 7.25 0.37
CA GLN A 2 18.49 7.69 1.76
C GLN A 2 17.17 8.37 2.18
N ILE A 3 16.66 8.05 3.36
CA ILE A 3 15.57 8.83 3.98
C ILE A 3 16.19 9.85 4.94
N HIS A 4 15.91 11.12 4.72
CA HIS A 4 16.35 12.22 5.57
C HIS A 4 15.14 12.83 6.30
N VAL A 5 15.25 13.01 7.63
CA VAL A 5 14.23 13.71 8.42
C VAL A 5 14.70 15.13 8.67
N VAL A 6 13.92 16.10 8.21
CA VAL A 6 14.24 17.52 8.32
C VAL A 6 14.31 17.93 9.79
N GLN A 7 15.39 18.62 10.15
CA GLN A 7 15.65 19.22 11.45
C GLN A 7 15.53 20.74 11.37
N ALA A 8 15.38 21.39 12.53
CA ALA A 8 15.31 22.84 12.64
C ALA A 8 16.50 23.53 11.94
N GLY A 9 16.20 24.54 11.11
CA GLY A 9 17.21 25.34 10.41
C GLY A 9 17.86 24.68 9.19
N GLN A 10 17.42 23.49 8.78
CA GLN A 10 17.86 22.89 7.52
C GLN A 10 17.15 23.52 6.31
N THR A 11 17.89 23.59 5.20
CA THR A 11 17.40 24.09 3.91
C THR A 11 17.77 23.10 2.83
N LEU A 12 17.06 23.14 1.69
CA LEU A 12 17.39 22.31 0.53
C LEU A 12 18.84 22.47 0.10
N TYR A 13 19.39 23.69 0.13
CA TYR A 13 20.80 23.95 -0.15
C TYR A 13 21.74 23.23 0.82
N ARG A 14 21.47 23.29 2.14
CA ARG A 14 22.29 22.59 3.13
C ARG A 14 22.23 21.08 2.97
N LEU A 15 21.05 20.52 2.63
CA LEU A 15 20.91 19.10 2.34
C LEU A 15 21.66 18.70 1.07
N SER A 16 21.57 19.51 0.02
CA SER A 16 22.33 19.34 -1.21
C SER A 16 23.84 19.27 -0.94
N GLN A 17 24.38 20.21 -0.14
CA GLN A 17 25.79 20.19 0.26
C GLN A 17 26.14 18.97 1.13
N ALA A 18 25.27 18.59 2.07
CA ALA A 18 25.52 17.47 2.98
C ALA A 18 25.56 16.11 2.26
N TYR A 19 24.74 15.94 1.22
CA TYR A 19 24.64 14.70 0.44
C TYR A 19 25.40 14.73 -0.89
N GLY A 20 25.93 15.88 -1.30
CA GLY A 20 26.69 16.02 -2.54
C GLY A 20 25.85 15.87 -3.81
N ILE A 21 24.56 16.25 -3.77
CA ILE A 21 23.66 16.18 -4.93
C ILE A 21 23.00 17.53 -5.20
N PRO A 22 22.63 17.86 -6.45
CA PRO A 22 21.90 19.08 -6.78
C PRO A 22 20.59 19.24 -6.02
N VAL A 23 20.21 20.49 -5.72
CA VAL A 23 18.89 20.80 -5.13
C VAL A 23 17.75 20.33 -6.04
N SER A 24 17.92 20.45 -7.36
CA SER A 24 16.94 19.98 -8.36
C SER A 24 16.57 18.52 -8.15
N ASP A 25 17.55 17.68 -7.86
CA ASP A 25 17.34 16.23 -7.73
C ASP A 25 16.54 15.91 -6.47
N ILE A 26 16.81 16.64 -5.36
CA ILE A 26 16.00 16.54 -4.14
C ILE A 26 14.57 17.00 -4.41
N THR A 27 14.39 18.15 -5.08
CA THR A 27 13.07 18.71 -5.34
C THR A 27 12.23 17.84 -6.26
N SER A 28 12.82 17.30 -7.33
CA SER A 28 12.15 16.41 -8.29
C SER A 28 11.79 15.07 -7.65
N ALA A 29 12.68 14.47 -6.84
CA ALA A 29 12.40 13.21 -6.16
C ALA A 29 11.25 13.32 -5.13
N ASN A 30 11.04 14.51 -4.55
CA ASN A 30 10.05 14.70 -3.48
C ASN A 30 8.83 15.51 -3.92
N GLU A 31 8.72 15.88 -5.20
CA GLU A 31 7.68 16.77 -5.75
C GLU A 31 7.45 18.02 -4.88
N ILE A 32 8.54 18.67 -4.46
CA ILE A 32 8.49 19.92 -3.67
C ILE A 32 9.06 21.08 -4.48
N SER A 33 8.59 22.30 -4.21
CA SER A 33 9.11 23.50 -4.86
C SER A 33 10.51 23.83 -4.32
N PRO A 34 11.44 24.32 -5.16
CA PRO A 34 12.72 24.85 -4.67
C PRO A 34 12.55 26.05 -3.73
N ASN A 35 11.38 26.71 -3.76
CA ASN A 35 11.05 27.84 -2.89
C ASN A 35 10.29 27.43 -1.63
N ASP A 36 9.93 26.15 -1.46
CA ASP A 36 9.23 25.70 -0.27
C ASP A 36 10.14 25.75 0.96
N THR A 37 9.59 26.25 2.06
CA THR A 37 10.18 26.01 3.37
C THR A 37 10.00 24.55 3.75
N LEU A 38 11.05 23.94 4.29
CA LEU A 38 10.99 22.57 4.80
C LEU A 38 10.29 22.56 6.16
N VAL A 39 9.47 21.54 6.40
CA VAL A 39 8.76 21.37 7.67
C VAL A 39 9.62 20.51 8.60
N ILE A 40 9.77 20.90 9.87
CA ILE A 40 10.48 20.09 10.86
C ILE A 40 9.78 18.72 10.97
N GLY A 41 10.58 17.66 10.90
CA GLY A 41 10.08 16.29 10.92
C GLY A 41 9.58 15.76 9.57
N GLN A 42 9.57 16.56 8.50
CA GLN A 42 9.29 16.10 7.14
C GLN A 42 10.33 15.06 6.71
N ALA A 43 9.89 13.92 6.19
CA ALA A 43 10.77 12.91 5.61
C ALA A 43 10.95 13.16 4.10
N LEU A 44 12.20 13.28 3.66
CA LEU A 44 12.60 13.41 2.27
C LEU A 44 13.36 12.16 1.82
N VAL A 45 13.16 11.74 0.58
CA VAL A 45 14.02 10.76 -0.09
C VAL A 45 15.13 11.52 -0.81
N ILE A 46 16.37 11.19 -0.48
CA ILE A 46 17.58 11.72 -1.11
C ILE A 46 18.02 10.67 -2.15
N PRO A 47 18.00 10.99 -3.46
CA PRO A 47 18.23 10.04 -4.54
C PRO A 47 19.72 9.70 -4.74
N ILE A 48 20.37 9.21 -3.69
CA ILE A 48 21.73 8.67 -3.73
C ILE A 48 21.70 7.13 -3.80
N VAL A 49 22.77 6.56 -4.36
CA VAL A 49 23.00 5.11 -4.37
C VAL A 49 23.44 4.67 -2.99
N GLY A 50 22.75 3.68 -2.43
CA GLY A 50 22.96 3.23 -1.05
C GLY A 50 22.28 4.17 -0.05
N GLN A 51 22.82 4.22 1.17
CA GLN A 51 22.40 5.12 2.23
C GLN A 51 23.54 5.33 3.23
N TYR A 52 23.39 6.32 4.10
CA TYR A 52 24.24 6.58 5.24
C TYR A 52 23.54 6.22 6.55
N TYR A 53 24.31 5.64 7.47
CA TYR A 53 23.89 5.31 8.82
C TYR A 53 24.77 6.03 9.83
N TRP A 54 24.16 6.67 10.82
CA TRP A 54 24.87 7.31 11.92
C TRP A 54 24.84 6.38 13.12
N VAL A 55 26.01 5.97 13.58
CA VAL A 55 26.19 5.00 14.67
C VAL A 55 25.48 5.51 15.93
N LEU A 56 24.64 4.65 16.51
CA LEU A 56 23.92 4.91 17.76
C LEU A 56 24.65 4.27 18.96
N PRO A 57 24.34 4.68 20.20
CA PRO A 57 24.87 4.02 21.38
C PRO A 57 24.53 2.51 21.38
N GLY A 58 25.56 1.67 21.58
CA GLY A 58 25.43 0.21 21.59
C GLY A 58 25.54 -0.47 20.22
N ASP A 59 25.69 0.31 19.13
CA ASP A 59 25.89 -0.28 17.82
C ASP A 59 27.27 -0.94 17.65
N THR A 60 27.27 -2.02 16.89
CA THR A 60 28.46 -2.72 16.40
C THR A 60 28.32 -2.90 14.89
N LEU A 61 29.42 -3.18 14.19
CA LEU A 61 29.35 -3.51 12.76
C LEU A 61 28.43 -4.71 12.51
N THR A 62 28.40 -5.69 13.41
CA THR A 62 27.53 -6.86 13.31
C THR A 62 26.05 -6.50 13.45
N THR A 63 25.68 -5.68 14.44
CA THR A 63 24.27 -5.29 14.64
C THR A 63 23.77 -4.43 13.49
N ILE A 64 24.60 -3.50 13.00
CA ILE A 64 24.29 -2.66 11.84
C ILE A 64 24.19 -3.51 10.57
N ALA A 65 25.16 -4.39 10.32
CA ALA A 65 25.15 -5.26 9.14
C ALA A 65 23.90 -6.14 9.07
N SER A 66 23.54 -6.78 10.18
CA SER A 66 22.32 -7.58 10.27
C SER A 66 21.06 -6.76 10.01
N LYS A 67 20.98 -5.52 10.52
CA LYS A 67 19.86 -4.60 10.28
C LYS A 67 19.66 -4.27 8.80
N PHE A 68 20.76 -4.21 8.03
CA PHE A 68 20.73 -3.90 6.60
C PHE A 68 20.91 -5.13 5.70
N GLY A 69 20.87 -6.35 6.23
CA GLY A 69 21.00 -7.57 5.44
C GLY A 69 22.34 -7.71 4.72
N THR A 70 23.42 -7.24 5.34
CA THR A 70 24.80 -7.35 4.84
C THR A 70 25.70 -7.98 5.91
N THR A 71 27.03 -8.00 5.72
CA THR A 71 27.99 -8.55 6.69
C THR A 71 28.87 -7.45 7.31
N ALA A 72 29.34 -7.70 8.53
CA ALA A 72 30.27 -6.80 9.20
C ALA A 72 31.57 -6.59 8.39
N ALA A 73 32.06 -7.64 7.73
CA ALA A 73 33.23 -7.57 6.85
C ALA A 73 32.98 -6.67 5.64
N THR A 74 31.81 -6.78 5.00
CA THR A 74 31.42 -5.90 3.89
C THR A 74 31.31 -4.45 4.34
N LEU A 75 30.66 -4.17 5.48
CA LEU A 75 30.58 -2.81 6.01
C LEU A 75 31.95 -2.24 6.39
N ALA A 76 32.79 -3.04 7.04
CA ALA A 76 34.15 -2.63 7.42
C ALA A 76 34.97 -2.24 6.20
N SER A 77 34.99 -3.11 5.18
CA SER A 77 35.74 -2.90 3.95
C SER A 77 35.26 -1.70 3.15
N ILE A 78 33.95 -1.47 3.05
CA ILE A 78 33.38 -0.36 2.26
C ILE A 78 33.59 1.00 2.94
N ASN A 79 33.71 1.00 4.27
CA ASN A 79 33.91 2.20 5.06
C ASN A 79 35.38 2.44 5.43
N ASP A 80 36.30 1.63 4.90
CA ASP A 80 37.74 1.70 5.22
C ASP A 80 38.03 1.68 6.74
N ILE A 81 37.29 0.87 7.49
CA ILE A 81 37.48 0.69 8.94
C ILE A 81 37.85 -0.76 9.29
N GLY A 82 38.52 -0.95 10.42
CA GLY A 82 38.84 -2.29 10.91
C GLY A 82 37.59 -3.05 11.36
N ILE A 83 37.50 -4.35 11.05
CA ILE A 83 36.35 -5.19 11.41
C ILE A 83 36.10 -5.29 12.92
N ASN A 84 37.15 -5.11 13.73
CA ASN A 84 37.11 -5.09 15.19
C ASN A 84 37.23 -3.68 15.78
N SER A 85 37.18 -2.63 14.93
CA SER A 85 37.29 -1.26 15.39
C SER A 85 36.04 -0.87 16.19
N PRO A 86 36.18 -0.25 17.37
CA PRO A 86 35.03 0.30 18.08
C PRO A 86 34.39 1.42 17.25
N LEU A 87 33.06 1.41 17.17
CA LEU A 87 32.31 2.45 16.47
C LEU A 87 32.05 3.62 17.41
N GLN A 88 32.39 4.83 16.96
CA GLN A 88 32.06 6.05 17.69
C GLN A 88 30.62 6.47 17.40
N VAL A 89 29.87 6.82 18.44
CA VAL A 89 28.52 7.36 18.29
C VAL A 89 28.55 8.60 17.41
N GLY A 90 27.64 8.68 16.44
CA GLY A 90 27.57 9.74 15.45
C GLY A 90 28.50 9.55 14.25
N HIS A 91 29.39 8.55 14.26
CA HIS A 91 30.19 8.21 13.08
C HIS A 91 29.28 7.80 11.92
N ARG A 92 29.56 8.32 10.72
CA ARG A 92 28.75 8.10 9.52
C ARG A 92 29.32 6.94 8.71
N LEU A 93 28.55 5.86 8.61
CA LEU A 93 28.84 4.71 7.77
C LEU A 93 28.03 4.79 6.48
N TYR A 94 28.68 4.55 5.34
CA TYR A 94 28.03 4.22 4.09
C TYR A 94 27.55 2.77 4.11
N ILE A 95 26.28 2.58 3.77
CA ILE A 95 25.62 1.29 3.62
C ILE A 95 25.34 1.10 2.13
N PRO A 96 25.93 0.08 1.48
CA PRO A 96 25.70 -0.17 0.06
C PRO A 96 24.23 -0.53 -0.20
N PRO A 97 23.76 -0.41 -1.47
CA PRO A 97 22.45 -0.91 -1.86
C PRO A 97 22.27 -2.38 -1.47
N ILE A 98 21.12 -2.69 -0.89
CA ILE A 98 20.75 -4.06 -0.55
C ILE A 98 20.24 -4.73 -1.83
N PRO A 99 20.61 -6.00 -2.10
CA PRO A 99 20.04 -6.74 -3.21
C PRO A 99 18.50 -6.69 -3.19
N LYS A 100 17.94 -6.21 -4.30
CA LYS A 100 16.49 -6.16 -4.48
C LYS A 100 15.95 -7.57 -4.62
N ARG A 101 14.83 -7.86 -3.96
CA ARG A 101 14.06 -9.08 -4.20
C ARG A 101 12.89 -8.81 -5.14
N ASN A 102 12.40 -9.85 -5.81
CA ASN A 102 11.21 -9.72 -6.62
C ASN A 102 9.97 -9.46 -5.73
N ALA A 103 9.08 -8.59 -6.17
CA ALA A 103 7.80 -8.35 -5.49
C ALA A 103 6.67 -8.11 -6.50
N LEU A 104 5.49 -8.63 -6.19
CA LEU A 104 4.24 -8.27 -6.85
C LEU A 104 3.79 -6.91 -6.32
N ILE A 105 3.63 -5.92 -7.20
CA ILE A 105 3.13 -4.60 -6.84
C ILE A 105 1.77 -4.38 -7.52
N ASN A 106 0.71 -4.23 -6.74
CA ASN A 106 -0.61 -3.87 -7.25
C ASN A 106 -0.97 -2.44 -6.82
N ALA A 107 -1.73 -1.73 -7.64
CA ALA A 107 -2.39 -0.51 -7.21
C ALA A 107 -3.81 -0.43 -7.74
N TYR A 108 -4.75 -0.16 -6.84
CA TYR A 108 -6.13 0.14 -7.21
C TYR A 108 -6.25 1.55 -7.76
N ILE A 109 -7.16 1.74 -8.70
CA ILE A 109 -7.58 3.04 -9.21
C ILE A 109 -9.10 3.11 -9.19
N ASP A 110 -9.67 4.15 -8.60
CA ASP A 110 -11.12 4.29 -8.38
C ASP A 110 -11.67 5.51 -9.14
N PRO A 111 -11.84 5.40 -10.47
CA PRO A 111 -12.45 6.47 -11.26
C PRO A 111 -13.94 6.58 -10.94
N ARG A 112 -14.36 7.79 -10.56
CA ARG A 112 -15.77 8.11 -10.29
C ARG A 112 -16.41 8.81 -11.48
N GLY A 113 -17.73 8.63 -11.62
CA GLY A 113 -18.50 9.19 -12.74
C GLY A 113 -18.46 8.32 -13.99
N THR A 114 -18.46 8.94 -15.16
CA THR A 114 -18.54 8.25 -16.46
C THR A 114 -17.20 8.14 -17.20
N THR A 115 -16.18 8.88 -16.76
CA THR A 115 -14.85 8.93 -17.41
C THR A 115 -13.73 8.84 -16.37
N VAL A 116 -12.54 8.44 -16.81
CA VAL A 116 -11.32 8.53 -16.00
C VAL A 116 -10.82 9.98 -16.07
N SER A 117 -10.62 10.62 -14.92
CA SER A 117 -10.15 12.01 -14.89
C SER A 117 -8.71 12.13 -15.42
N PRO A 118 -8.30 13.31 -15.93
CA PRO A 118 -6.91 13.53 -16.34
C PRO A 118 -5.90 13.27 -15.22
N ALA A 119 -6.22 13.68 -13.98
CA ALA A 119 -5.37 13.44 -12.82
C ALA A 119 -5.18 11.94 -12.51
N LEU A 120 -6.26 11.14 -12.60
CA LEU A 120 -6.17 9.69 -12.42
C LEU A 120 -5.43 9.02 -13.57
N THR A 121 -5.60 9.53 -14.79
CA THR A 121 -4.87 9.04 -15.98
C THR A 121 -3.37 9.29 -15.84
N GLU A 122 -2.96 10.46 -15.34
CA GLU A 122 -1.56 10.76 -15.09
C GLU A 122 -0.99 9.95 -13.92
N ALA A 123 -1.75 9.80 -12.83
CA ALA A 123 -1.35 8.93 -11.73
C ALA A 123 -1.12 7.47 -12.19
N ALA A 124 -1.95 6.97 -13.11
CA ALA A 124 -1.75 5.67 -13.73
C ALA A 124 -0.49 5.63 -14.60
N ARG A 125 -0.21 6.67 -15.40
CA ARG A 125 1.00 6.74 -16.24
C ARG A 125 2.28 6.73 -15.41
N SER A 126 2.31 7.51 -14.34
CA SER A 126 3.48 7.60 -13.45
C SER A 126 3.70 6.32 -12.66
N ALA A 127 2.63 5.67 -12.17
CA ALA A 127 2.75 4.46 -11.37
C ALA A 127 2.99 3.20 -12.21
N ALA A 128 2.39 3.07 -13.39
CA ALA A 128 2.40 1.83 -14.18
C ALA A 128 3.79 1.20 -14.40
N PRO A 129 4.89 1.94 -14.67
CA PRO A 129 6.24 1.36 -14.74
C PRO A 129 6.63 0.53 -13.51
N LEU A 130 6.08 0.86 -12.34
CA LEU A 130 6.38 0.25 -11.04
C LEU A 130 5.31 -0.76 -10.57
N LEU A 131 4.37 -1.13 -11.43
CA LEU A 131 3.31 -2.08 -11.11
C LEU A 131 3.50 -3.43 -11.79
N THR A 132 3.11 -4.49 -11.10
CA THR A 132 2.75 -5.79 -11.67
C THR A 132 1.32 -5.76 -12.19
N TYR A 133 0.40 -5.20 -11.39
CA TYR A 133 -1.01 -5.07 -11.71
C TYR A 133 -1.52 -3.64 -11.52
N LEU A 134 -2.38 -3.19 -12.44
CA LEU A 134 -3.24 -2.03 -12.31
C LEU A 134 -4.69 -2.51 -12.19
N ALA A 135 -5.38 -2.12 -11.11
CA ALA A 135 -6.68 -2.67 -10.73
C ALA A 135 -7.78 -1.60 -10.68
N PRO A 136 -8.54 -1.36 -11.76
CA PRO A 136 -9.69 -0.47 -11.74
C PRO A 136 -10.78 -1.00 -10.78
N SER A 137 -11.12 -0.21 -9.78
CA SER A 137 -12.21 -0.49 -8.85
C SER A 137 -13.50 0.20 -9.35
N SER A 138 -14.60 -0.53 -9.58
CA SER A 138 -14.68 -1.99 -9.72
C SER A 138 -15.78 -2.39 -10.71
N PHE A 139 -15.70 -3.62 -11.21
CA PHE A 139 -16.80 -4.27 -11.93
C PHE A 139 -17.81 -4.76 -10.90
N ARG A 140 -18.93 -4.05 -10.78
CA ARG A 140 -19.97 -4.33 -9.79
C ARG A 140 -20.88 -5.43 -10.29
N ILE A 141 -21.04 -6.48 -9.48
CA ILE A 141 -21.95 -7.58 -9.80
C ILE A 141 -23.40 -7.09 -9.70
N GLN A 142 -24.23 -7.46 -10.67
CA GLN A 142 -25.67 -7.24 -10.62
C GLN A 142 -26.40 -8.51 -10.20
N ARG A 143 -27.62 -8.34 -9.65
CA ARG A 143 -28.45 -9.46 -9.17
C ARG A 143 -28.78 -10.50 -10.23
N ASP A 144 -28.68 -10.15 -11.51
CA ASP A 144 -28.89 -11.05 -12.64
C ASP A 144 -27.60 -11.70 -13.17
N GLY A 145 -26.45 -11.47 -12.52
CA GLY A 145 -25.15 -12.05 -12.87
C GLY A 145 -24.39 -11.28 -13.95
N THR A 146 -24.91 -10.13 -14.41
CA THR A 146 -24.15 -9.19 -15.26
C THR A 146 -23.19 -8.34 -14.44
N LEU A 147 -22.32 -7.59 -15.12
CA LEU A 147 -21.32 -6.72 -14.52
C LEU A 147 -21.52 -5.29 -15.01
N VAL A 148 -21.50 -4.32 -14.09
CA VAL A 148 -21.37 -2.91 -14.45
C VAL A 148 -19.89 -2.52 -14.34
N PRO A 149 -19.22 -2.22 -15.47
CA PRO A 149 -17.80 -1.87 -15.45
C PRO A 149 -17.57 -0.46 -14.87
N PRO A 150 -16.40 -0.18 -14.28
CA PRO A 150 -15.98 1.17 -13.99
C PRO A 150 -15.54 1.89 -15.28
N PRO A 151 -15.41 3.23 -15.28
CA PRO A 151 -14.72 3.91 -16.37
C PRO A 151 -13.29 3.38 -16.53
N LEU A 152 -12.94 2.92 -17.74
CA LEU A 152 -11.62 2.35 -18.01
C LEU A 152 -10.69 3.29 -18.76
N GLY A 153 -11.22 4.20 -19.59
CA GLY A 153 -10.42 5.15 -20.37
C GLY A 153 -9.21 4.49 -21.04
N ASP A 154 -8.04 5.11 -20.89
CA ASP A 154 -6.76 4.66 -21.44
C ASP A 154 -6.00 3.65 -20.56
N LEU A 155 -6.59 3.16 -19.46
CA LEU A 155 -5.85 2.40 -18.44
C LEU A 155 -5.21 1.12 -18.98
N GLU A 156 -5.88 0.37 -19.86
CA GLU A 156 -5.30 -0.83 -20.50
C GLU A 156 -4.06 -0.46 -21.34
N SER A 157 -4.17 0.59 -22.14
CA SER A 157 -3.07 1.06 -23.01
C SER A 157 -1.88 1.56 -22.19
N ILE A 158 -2.14 2.23 -21.06
CA ILE A 158 -1.11 2.66 -20.11
C ILE A 158 -0.43 1.44 -19.48
N ALA A 159 -1.21 0.47 -18.99
CA ALA A 159 -0.69 -0.73 -18.35
C ALA A 159 0.16 -1.55 -19.33
N ARG A 160 -0.36 -1.84 -20.52
CA ARG A 160 0.30 -2.63 -21.55
C ARG A 160 1.63 -2.04 -22.00
N ARG A 161 1.70 -0.71 -22.23
CA ARG A 161 2.96 -0.02 -22.59
C ARG A 161 4.05 -0.14 -21.54
N ASN A 162 3.66 -0.33 -20.28
CA ASN A 162 4.55 -0.45 -19.13
C ASN A 162 4.72 -1.89 -18.63
N ARG A 163 4.30 -2.86 -19.44
CA ARG A 163 4.38 -4.30 -19.15
C ARG A 163 3.61 -4.71 -17.88
N THR A 164 2.62 -3.90 -17.51
CA THR A 164 1.75 -4.05 -16.35
C THR A 164 0.46 -4.73 -16.77
N ALA A 165 0.06 -5.75 -16.05
CA ALA A 165 -1.19 -6.45 -16.32
C ALA A 165 -2.39 -5.68 -15.74
N MET A 166 -3.55 -5.79 -16.39
CA MET A 166 -4.81 -5.35 -15.80
C MET A 166 -5.34 -6.44 -14.86
N MET A 167 -5.78 -6.07 -13.67
CA MET A 167 -6.48 -6.92 -12.69
C MET A 167 -7.96 -6.54 -12.64
N MET A 168 -8.86 -7.50 -12.81
CA MET A 168 -10.29 -7.28 -12.87
C MET A 168 -10.89 -7.36 -11.46
N THR A 169 -11.05 -6.21 -10.80
CA THR A 169 -11.66 -6.13 -9.47
C THR A 169 -13.17 -6.32 -9.57
N ILE A 170 -13.67 -7.42 -9.01
CA ILE A 170 -15.09 -7.79 -8.96
C ILE A 170 -15.62 -7.55 -7.55
N THR A 171 -16.69 -6.76 -7.39
CA THR A 171 -17.27 -6.42 -6.07
C THR A 171 -18.76 -6.72 -5.98
N ASN A 172 -19.24 -6.99 -4.76
CA ASN A 172 -20.66 -7.03 -4.39
C ASN A 172 -21.16 -5.65 -3.88
N LEU A 173 -20.73 -4.56 -4.53
CA LEU A 173 -21.22 -3.22 -4.22
C LEU A 173 -22.60 -2.98 -4.86
N GLU A 174 -23.57 -2.55 -4.06
CA GLU A 174 -24.82 -1.95 -4.52
C GLU A 174 -24.77 -0.44 -4.19
N GLY A 175 -24.65 0.39 -5.23
CA GLY A 175 -24.30 1.81 -5.05
C GLY A 175 -22.87 1.97 -4.55
N ASP A 176 -22.70 2.59 -3.38
CA ASP A 176 -21.41 2.87 -2.74
C ASP A 176 -21.17 2.01 -1.48
N GLN A 177 -21.95 0.94 -1.28
CA GLN A 177 -21.87 0.08 -0.09
C GLN A 177 -21.84 -1.40 -0.47
N PHE A 178 -21.12 -2.20 0.30
CA PHE A 178 -21.09 -3.65 0.14
C PHE A 178 -22.40 -4.29 0.61
N SER A 179 -22.95 -5.19 -0.21
CA SER A 179 -24.27 -5.79 -0.01
C SER A 179 -24.15 -7.26 0.40
N ALA A 180 -24.54 -7.54 1.65
CA ALA A 180 -24.65 -8.90 2.18
C ALA A 180 -25.70 -9.72 1.42
N GLU A 181 -26.80 -9.09 1.03
CA GLU A 181 -27.92 -9.69 0.29
C GLU A 181 -27.52 -10.07 -1.13
N LEU A 182 -26.72 -9.24 -1.79
CA LEU A 182 -26.15 -9.56 -3.09
C LEU A 182 -25.18 -10.74 -2.96
N GLY A 183 -24.32 -10.72 -1.94
CA GLY A 183 -23.43 -11.83 -1.60
C GLY A 183 -24.19 -13.14 -1.41
N GLN A 184 -25.22 -13.16 -0.56
CA GLN A 184 -26.11 -14.32 -0.38
C GLN A 184 -26.62 -14.87 -1.70
N LEU A 185 -27.19 -14.00 -2.54
CA LEU A 185 -27.85 -14.39 -3.77
C LEU A 185 -26.86 -15.09 -4.70
N ILE A 186 -25.71 -14.47 -4.94
CA ILE A 186 -24.68 -14.98 -5.85
C ILE A 186 -24.06 -16.27 -5.32
N LEU A 187 -23.80 -16.36 -4.01
CA LEU A 187 -23.10 -17.49 -3.42
C LEU A 187 -23.97 -18.75 -3.29
N ASN A 188 -25.30 -18.62 -3.39
CA ASN A 188 -26.22 -19.73 -3.18
C ASN A 188 -27.03 -20.16 -4.43
N ASP A 189 -27.00 -19.40 -5.53
CA ASP A 189 -27.63 -19.78 -6.80
C ASP A 189 -26.58 -20.27 -7.83
N LYS A 190 -26.62 -21.58 -8.14
CA LYS A 190 -25.66 -22.20 -9.07
C LYS A 190 -25.75 -21.65 -10.50
N ALA A 191 -26.96 -21.42 -11.00
CA ALA A 191 -27.17 -20.94 -12.37
C ALA A 191 -26.70 -19.49 -12.49
N LEU A 192 -26.94 -18.68 -11.46
CA LEU A 192 -26.41 -17.33 -11.37
C LEU A 192 -24.88 -17.31 -11.33
N GLN A 193 -24.25 -18.22 -10.57
CA GLN A 193 -22.79 -18.37 -10.57
C GLN A 193 -22.24 -18.73 -11.95
N ASP A 194 -22.88 -19.64 -12.68
CA ASP A 194 -22.46 -20.03 -14.02
C ASP A 194 -22.52 -18.83 -14.98
N LYS A 195 -23.63 -18.06 -14.94
CA LYS A 195 -23.79 -16.84 -15.73
C LYS A 195 -22.76 -15.78 -15.35
N LEU A 196 -22.52 -15.55 -14.06
CA LEU A 196 -21.55 -14.59 -13.57
C LEU A 196 -20.14 -14.94 -14.02
N ILE A 197 -19.71 -16.19 -13.82
CA ILE A 197 -18.37 -16.67 -14.21
C ILE A 197 -18.20 -16.53 -15.73
N ALA A 198 -19.21 -16.88 -16.53
CA ALA A 198 -19.16 -16.69 -17.98
C ALA A 198 -18.99 -15.21 -18.37
N ASN A 199 -19.74 -14.30 -17.75
CA ASN A 199 -19.64 -12.86 -18.00
C ASN A 199 -18.28 -12.27 -17.59
N ILE A 200 -17.71 -12.75 -16.47
CA ILE A 200 -16.37 -12.38 -16.02
C ILE A 200 -15.35 -12.79 -17.08
N LEU A 201 -15.38 -14.04 -17.54
CA LEU A 201 -14.39 -14.56 -18.50
C LEU A 201 -14.49 -13.90 -19.88
N ASP A 202 -15.71 -13.66 -20.37
CA ASP A 202 -15.91 -12.91 -21.61
C ASP A 202 -15.35 -11.49 -21.51
N THR A 203 -15.68 -10.80 -20.42
CA THR A 203 -15.21 -9.43 -20.17
C THR A 203 -13.69 -9.39 -20.01
N ALA A 204 -13.10 -10.31 -19.25
CA ALA A 204 -11.67 -10.40 -19.02
C ALA A 204 -10.90 -10.64 -20.33
N LYS A 205 -11.42 -11.53 -21.19
CA LYS A 205 -10.84 -11.78 -22.51
C LYS A 205 -10.94 -10.54 -23.41
N ARG A 206 -12.12 -9.92 -23.49
CA ARG A 206 -12.37 -8.73 -24.34
C ARG A 206 -11.51 -7.54 -23.94
N LEU A 207 -11.28 -7.36 -22.65
CA LEU A 207 -10.54 -6.22 -22.09
C LEU A 207 -9.09 -6.57 -21.68
N ASN A 208 -8.61 -7.76 -22.06
CA ASN A 208 -7.24 -8.22 -21.85
C ASN A 208 -6.76 -8.19 -20.37
N PHE A 209 -7.66 -8.50 -19.44
CA PHE A 209 -7.29 -8.73 -18.04
C PHE A 209 -6.46 -10.01 -17.89
N LYS A 210 -5.59 -10.06 -16.86
CA LYS A 210 -4.73 -11.23 -16.57
C LYS A 210 -4.99 -11.86 -15.19
N ASP A 211 -5.74 -11.17 -14.34
CA ASP A 211 -6.18 -11.66 -13.04
C ASP A 211 -7.65 -11.33 -12.82
N ILE A 212 -8.39 -12.26 -12.21
CA ILE A 212 -9.73 -12.03 -11.69
C ILE A 212 -9.61 -11.89 -10.18
N HIS A 213 -9.90 -10.69 -9.68
CA HIS A 213 -9.79 -10.36 -8.26
C HIS A 213 -11.18 -10.25 -7.63
N PHE A 214 -11.54 -11.19 -6.78
CA PHE A 214 -12.80 -11.16 -6.04
C PHE A 214 -12.65 -10.37 -4.74
N ASP A 215 -13.26 -9.20 -4.71
CA ASP A 215 -13.35 -8.30 -3.57
C ASP A 215 -14.80 -8.32 -3.04
N LEU A 216 -15.17 -9.47 -2.47
CA LEU A 216 -16.51 -9.70 -1.92
C LEU A 216 -16.50 -9.47 -0.41
N GLU A 217 -16.95 -8.29 0.03
CA GLU A 217 -16.92 -7.89 1.43
C GLU A 217 -18.31 -7.87 2.07
N HIS A 218 -18.33 -7.70 3.41
CA HIS A 218 -19.55 -7.61 4.20
C HIS A 218 -20.51 -8.80 3.98
N LEU A 219 -19.94 -10.00 3.80
CA LEU A 219 -20.68 -11.24 3.62
C LEU A 219 -21.25 -11.73 4.95
N ARG A 220 -22.42 -12.36 4.89
CA ARG A 220 -23.04 -12.94 6.10
C ARG A 220 -22.19 -14.11 6.60
N PRO A 221 -22.05 -14.31 7.93
CA PRO A 221 -21.27 -15.42 8.49
C PRO A 221 -21.66 -16.80 7.93
N GLU A 222 -22.95 -17.00 7.65
CA GLU A 222 -23.51 -18.26 7.15
C GLU A 222 -23.06 -18.57 5.71
N ASP A 223 -22.69 -17.54 4.94
CA ASP A 223 -22.26 -17.68 3.55
C ASP A 223 -20.76 -18.01 3.41
N LYS A 224 -20.01 -18.14 4.50
CA LYS A 224 -18.57 -18.47 4.48
C LYS A 224 -18.25 -19.70 3.60
N GLU A 225 -18.94 -20.82 3.84
CA GLU A 225 -18.70 -22.02 3.03
C GLU A 225 -19.30 -21.93 1.63
N ALA A 226 -20.34 -21.11 1.44
CA ALA A 226 -20.87 -20.84 0.11
C ALA A 226 -19.83 -20.06 -0.73
N TYR A 227 -19.11 -19.11 -0.11
CA TYR A 227 -18.01 -18.39 -0.74
C TYR A 227 -16.86 -19.33 -1.12
N ASN A 228 -16.42 -20.18 -0.18
CA ASN A 228 -15.40 -21.19 -0.47
C ASN A 228 -15.76 -22.10 -1.65
N ARG A 229 -17.02 -22.55 -1.74
CA ARG A 229 -17.51 -23.36 -2.87
C ARG A 229 -17.54 -22.58 -4.17
N PHE A 230 -17.97 -21.32 -4.14
CA PHE A 230 -17.95 -20.44 -5.30
C PHE A 230 -16.52 -20.23 -5.82
N LEU A 231 -15.55 -19.95 -4.95
CA LEU A 231 -14.15 -19.79 -5.34
C LEU A 231 -13.57 -21.06 -5.98
N ARG A 232 -13.84 -22.26 -5.41
CA ARG A 232 -13.45 -23.55 -6.02
C ARG A 232 -14.11 -23.78 -7.38
N LYS A 233 -15.34 -23.30 -7.58
CA LYS A 233 -16.04 -23.36 -8.86
C LYS A 233 -15.44 -22.39 -9.88
N ALA A 234 -15.11 -21.16 -9.46
CA ALA A 234 -14.62 -20.09 -10.32
C ALA A 234 -13.18 -20.31 -10.78
N VAL A 235 -12.30 -20.83 -9.91
CA VAL A 235 -10.87 -20.99 -10.21
C VAL A 235 -10.61 -21.90 -11.42
N VAL A 236 -11.40 -22.96 -11.58
CA VAL A 236 -11.22 -23.96 -12.65
C VAL A 236 -11.32 -23.34 -14.05
N PRO A 237 -12.42 -22.67 -14.43
CA PRO A 237 -12.51 -22.03 -15.74
C PRO A 237 -11.62 -20.79 -15.86
N ILE A 238 -11.30 -20.07 -14.77
CA ILE A 238 -10.35 -18.95 -14.79
C ILE A 238 -8.94 -19.42 -15.17
N HIS A 239 -8.44 -20.47 -14.51
CA HIS A 239 -7.15 -21.09 -14.85
C HIS A 239 -7.15 -21.68 -16.26
N LYS A 240 -8.25 -22.33 -16.68
CA LYS A 240 -8.39 -22.83 -18.07
C LYS A 240 -8.31 -21.71 -19.12
N ALA A 241 -8.71 -20.49 -18.77
CA ALA A 241 -8.59 -19.32 -19.62
C ALA A 241 -7.17 -18.68 -19.60
N GLY A 242 -6.22 -19.25 -18.85
CA GLY A 242 -4.86 -18.72 -18.70
C GLY A 242 -4.78 -17.47 -17.83
N LEU A 243 -5.77 -17.25 -16.96
CA LEU A 243 -5.84 -16.13 -16.02
C LEU A 243 -5.49 -16.62 -14.61
N THR A 244 -4.94 -15.74 -13.78
CA THR A 244 -4.85 -15.98 -12.33
C THR A 244 -6.16 -15.59 -11.62
N MET A 245 -6.37 -16.15 -10.43
CA MET A 245 -7.46 -15.78 -9.53
C MET A 245 -6.91 -15.30 -8.21
N SER A 246 -7.36 -14.14 -7.75
CA SER A 246 -7.02 -13.59 -6.43
C SER A 246 -8.27 -13.18 -5.65
N THR A 247 -8.12 -13.00 -4.33
CA THR A 247 -9.23 -12.56 -3.47
C THR A 247 -8.77 -11.49 -2.48
N ALA A 248 -9.64 -10.55 -2.15
CA ALA A 248 -9.46 -9.67 -1.00
C ALA A 248 -9.82 -10.41 0.30
N LEU A 249 -9.15 -10.07 1.40
CA LEU A 249 -9.41 -10.60 2.73
C LEU A 249 -9.43 -9.47 3.76
N ALA A 250 -10.50 -9.42 4.56
CA ALA A 250 -10.56 -8.52 5.72
C ALA A 250 -9.50 -8.89 6.76
N PRO A 251 -8.90 -7.92 7.48
CA PRO A 251 -7.79 -8.16 8.40
C PRO A 251 -8.26 -8.96 9.64
N LYS A 252 -7.81 -10.21 9.75
CA LYS A 252 -8.08 -11.09 10.89
C LYS A 252 -6.80 -11.35 11.68
N THR A 253 -6.94 -11.59 12.98
CA THR A 253 -5.84 -12.00 13.87
C THR A 253 -6.03 -13.41 14.44
N SER A 254 -7.17 -14.05 14.15
CA SER A 254 -7.46 -15.44 14.49
C SER A 254 -8.56 -16.02 13.60
N ALA A 255 -8.61 -17.36 13.48
CA ALA A 255 -9.64 -18.05 12.71
C ALA A 255 -11.05 -17.81 13.27
N THR A 256 -11.16 -17.69 14.60
CA THR A 256 -12.42 -17.53 15.35
C THR A 256 -12.92 -16.08 15.43
N GLN A 257 -12.18 -15.10 14.92
CA GLN A 257 -12.61 -13.69 14.90
C GLN A 257 -13.95 -13.55 14.15
N GLN A 258 -14.94 -13.01 14.85
CA GLN A 258 -16.29 -12.78 14.34
C GLN A 258 -16.50 -11.32 13.95
N GLY A 259 -17.48 -11.09 13.08
CA GLY A 259 -17.99 -9.77 12.71
C GLY A 259 -18.38 -9.73 11.24
N ALA A 260 -19.29 -8.83 10.88
CA ALA A 260 -19.86 -8.75 9.52
C ALA A 260 -18.78 -8.61 8.41
N TRP A 261 -17.63 -8.01 8.74
CA TRP A 261 -16.51 -7.85 7.81
C TRP A 261 -15.55 -9.06 7.77
N TYR A 262 -15.54 -9.91 8.79
CA TYR A 262 -14.53 -10.95 8.98
C TYR A 262 -15.07 -12.37 8.78
N SER A 263 -16.31 -12.62 9.22
CA SER A 263 -16.84 -13.98 9.37
C SER A 263 -17.01 -14.71 8.03
N GLY A 264 -17.28 -13.99 6.93
CA GLY A 264 -17.36 -14.57 5.59
C GLY A 264 -16.02 -14.98 4.98
N HIS A 265 -14.89 -14.54 5.55
CA HIS A 265 -13.55 -14.75 5.01
C HIS A 265 -12.80 -15.90 5.70
N ASP A 266 -12.58 -16.97 4.94
CA ASP A 266 -11.86 -18.17 5.37
C ASP A 266 -10.43 -18.17 4.81
N TYR A 267 -9.48 -17.70 5.62
CA TYR A 267 -8.09 -17.51 5.18
C TYR A 267 -7.48 -18.79 4.61
N LYS A 268 -7.69 -19.94 5.27
CA LYS A 268 -7.12 -21.21 4.85
C LYS A 268 -7.67 -21.65 3.51
N ALA A 269 -9.00 -21.64 3.36
CA ALA A 269 -9.62 -22.02 2.10
C ALA A 269 -9.20 -21.09 0.95
N HIS A 270 -9.17 -19.77 1.19
CA HIS A 270 -8.70 -18.82 0.18
C HIS A 270 -7.23 -19.05 -0.19
N GLY A 271 -6.36 -19.32 0.79
CA GLY A 271 -4.94 -19.63 0.56
C GLY A 271 -4.70 -20.92 -0.23
N GLU A 272 -5.56 -21.92 -0.06
CA GLU A 272 -5.55 -23.16 -0.86
C GLU A 272 -6.00 -22.92 -2.30
N ILE A 273 -7.04 -22.11 -2.50
CA ILE A 273 -7.73 -21.95 -3.80
C ILE A 273 -7.09 -20.88 -4.69
N ALA A 274 -6.85 -19.67 -4.16
CA ALA A 274 -6.40 -18.53 -4.95
C ALA A 274 -4.89 -18.59 -5.28
N ASP A 275 -4.47 -17.95 -6.36
CA ASP A 275 -3.06 -17.80 -6.73
C ASP A 275 -2.33 -16.86 -5.75
N PHE A 276 -3.04 -15.84 -5.25
CA PHE A 276 -2.62 -14.97 -4.17
C PHE A 276 -3.82 -14.27 -3.54
N VAL A 277 -3.63 -13.71 -2.34
CA VAL A 277 -4.64 -12.93 -1.62
C VAL A 277 -4.12 -11.52 -1.36
N ILE A 278 -5.02 -10.54 -1.34
CA ILE A 278 -4.73 -9.18 -0.91
C ILE A 278 -5.40 -8.97 0.44
N ILE A 279 -4.61 -8.77 1.50
CA ILE A 279 -5.16 -8.56 2.84
C ILE A 279 -5.27 -7.06 3.09
N MET A 280 -6.46 -6.58 3.45
CA MET A 280 -6.74 -5.15 3.67
C MET A 280 -6.18 -4.65 5.00
N THR A 281 -4.86 -4.63 5.14
CA THR A 281 -4.11 -4.22 6.34
C THR A 281 -4.02 -2.70 6.48
N TYR A 282 -5.17 -2.01 6.43
CA TYR A 282 -5.35 -0.57 6.66
C TYR A 282 -6.76 -0.31 7.22
N GLU A 283 -7.13 0.95 7.47
CA GLU A 283 -8.38 1.39 8.13
C GLU A 283 -8.52 1.04 9.63
N TRP A 284 -7.43 0.99 10.41
CA TRP A 284 -7.58 1.08 11.87
C TRP A 284 -8.03 2.50 12.27
N GLY A 285 -7.30 3.51 11.81
CA GLY A 285 -7.79 4.88 11.71
C GLY A 285 -8.53 5.06 10.41
N TYR A 286 -9.85 5.15 10.48
CA TYR A 286 -10.73 5.31 9.33
C TYR A 286 -11.56 6.59 9.45
N SER A 287 -12.13 7.04 8.33
CA SER A 287 -12.82 8.34 8.28
C SER A 287 -13.99 8.50 9.26
N GLY A 288 -14.66 7.40 9.61
CA GLY A 288 -15.76 7.39 10.59
C GLY A 288 -15.35 7.04 12.01
N GLY A 289 -14.07 6.76 12.25
CA GLY A 289 -13.52 6.45 13.56
C GLY A 289 -12.79 7.64 14.19
N PRO A 290 -12.32 7.49 15.45
CA PRO A 290 -11.48 8.49 16.08
C PRO A 290 -10.11 8.62 15.40
N PRO A 291 -9.42 9.76 15.55
CA PRO A 291 -8.09 9.95 14.97
C PRO A 291 -7.05 8.98 15.51
N MET A 292 -6.47 8.18 14.62
CA MET A 292 -5.36 7.25 14.89
C MET A 292 -4.63 6.90 13.58
N PRO A 293 -3.47 6.22 13.61
CA PRO A 293 -2.79 5.80 12.38
C PRO A 293 -3.68 4.93 11.51
N VAL A 294 -3.61 5.12 10.19
CA VAL A 294 -4.44 4.36 9.23
C VAL A 294 -4.05 2.88 9.19
N SER A 295 -2.74 2.58 9.18
CA SER A 295 -2.22 1.21 9.16
C SER A 295 -1.05 1.02 10.14
N PRO A 296 -1.30 1.07 11.47
CA PRO A 296 -0.27 0.95 12.49
C PRO A 296 0.48 -0.39 12.36
N ILE A 297 1.81 -0.36 12.34
CA ILE A 297 2.63 -1.52 11.95
C ILE A 297 2.47 -2.73 12.88
N GLY A 298 2.17 -2.51 14.17
CA GLY A 298 1.92 -3.57 15.14
C GLY A 298 0.70 -4.42 14.76
N PRO A 299 -0.52 -3.84 14.72
CA PRO A 299 -1.71 -4.53 14.23
C PRO A 299 -1.56 -5.12 12.82
N VAL A 300 -0.89 -4.41 11.89
CA VAL A 300 -0.56 -4.95 10.56
C VAL A 300 0.26 -6.23 10.67
N ARG A 301 1.33 -6.25 11.49
CA ARG A 301 2.13 -7.43 11.76
C ARG A 301 1.28 -8.57 12.32
N THR A 302 0.44 -8.30 13.32
CA THR A 302 -0.40 -9.34 13.93
C THR A 302 -1.30 -10.02 12.91
N VAL A 303 -1.88 -9.25 11.98
CA VAL A 303 -2.72 -9.79 10.90
C VAL A 303 -1.90 -10.66 9.94
N LEU A 304 -0.71 -10.19 9.55
CA LEU A 304 0.15 -10.91 8.61
C LEU A 304 0.75 -12.18 9.23
N GLU A 305 1.11 -12.15 10.52
CA GLU A 305 1.60 -13.33 11.24
C GLU A 305 0.51 -14.39 11.42
N TYR A 306 -0.75 -13.98 11.67
CA TYR A 306 -1.88 -14.89 11.59
C TYR A 306 -2.09 -15.42 10.16
N ALA A 307 -2.01 -14.56 9.14
CA ALA A 307 -2.15 -14.99 7.75
C ALA A 307 -1.13 -16.08 7.38
N LEU A 308 0.10 -15.99 7.90
CA LEU A 308 1.15 -16.98 7.70
C LEU A 308 0.87 -18.35 8.34
N THR A 309 -0.04 -18.43 9.33
CA THR A 309 -0.47 -19.73 9.87
C THR A 309 -1.48 -20.44 8.97
N GLU A 310 -2.12 -19.72 8.06
CA GLU A 310 -3.21 -20.23 7.21
C GLU A 310 -2.87 -20.23 5.70
N ILE A 311 -1.97 -19.35 5.27
CA ILE A 311 -1.68 -19.07 3.85
C ILE A 311 -0.16 -19.07 3.63
N PRO A 312 0.35 -19.75 2.60
CA PRO A 312 1.76 -19.67 2.23
C PRO A 312 2.22 -18.22 1.99
N ALA A 313 3.37 -17.83 2.56
CA ALA A 313 3.90 -16.46 2.48
C ALA A 313 3.98 -15.91 1.05
N ASN A 314 4.35 -16.76 0.09
CA ASN A 314 4.46 -16.43 -1.34
C ASN A 314 3.11 -16.21 -2.04
N LYS A 315 1.98 -16.34 -1.34
CA LYS A 315 0.63 -15.98 -1.79
C LYS A 315 0.07 -14.73 -1.11
N ILE A 316 0.74 -14.18 -0.09
CA ILE A 316 0.21 -13.04 0.67
C ILE A 316 0.69 -11.71 0.06
N VAL A 317 -0.24 -10.85 -0.32
CA VAL A 317 0.01 -9.47 -0.73
C VAL A 317 -0.56 -8.55 0.34
N MET A 318 0.29 -7.73 0.94
CA MET A 318 -0.08 -6.80 2.02
C MET A 318 -0.78 -5.57 1.45
N GLY A 319 -1.97 -5.21 1.96
CA GLY A 319 -2.65 -3.97 1.61
C GLY A 319 -2.02 -2.75 2.29
N GLN A 320 -1.93 -1.63 1.58
CA GLN A 320 -1.35 -0.39 2.09
C GLN A 320 -2.10 0.84 1.58
N ASN A 321 -2.47 1.74 2.49
CA ASN A 321 -3.05 3.04 2.18
C ASN A 321 -1.99 4.00 1.61
N LEU A 322 -2.37 4.83 0.64
CA LEU A 322 -1.60 5.97 0.10
C LEU A 322 -2.11 7.33 0.60
N TYR A 323 -3.05 7.33 1.55
CA TYR A 323 -3.65 8.51 2.15
C TYR A 323 -3.44 8.51 3.66
N GLY A 324 -3.57 9.70 4.21
CA GLY A 324 -3.89 9.94 5.60
C GLY A 324 -5.30 10.50 5.75
N TYR A 325 -5.60 10.90 6.98
CA TYR A 325 -6.86 11.56 7.33
C TYR A 325 -6.57 12.78 8.20
N ASP A 326 -7.42 13.78 8.01
CA ASP A 326 -7.48 15.03 8.76
C ASP A 326 -8.82 15.06 9.51
N TRP A 327 -8.77 14.87 10.83
CA TRP A 327 -9.92 14.86 11.72
C TRP A 327 -10.05 16.22 12.41
N THR A 328 -11.23 16.82 12.33
CA THR A 328 -11.61 17.94 13.20
C THR A 328 -12.00 17.43 14.59
N LEU A 329 -11.52 18.09 15.64
CA LEU A 329 -11.75 17.72 17.04
C LEU A 329 -12.78 18.65 17.73
N PRO A 330 -13.47 18.15 18.78
CA PRO A 330 -13.43 16.78 19.28
C PRO A 330 -14.11 15.79 18.32
N TYR A 331 -13.61 14.55 18.29
CA TYR A 331 -14.29 13.46 17.57
C TYR A 331 -15.61 13.13 18.26
N VAL A 332 -16.68 12.98 17.46
CA VAL A 332 -18.00 12.57 17.91
C VAL A 332 -18.42 11.35 17.08
N PRO A 333 -18.71 10.18 17.70
CA PRO A 333 -19.23 9.02 16.98
C PRO A 333 -20.48 9.35 16.16
N GLY A 334 -20.49 8.96 14.88
CA GLY A 334 -21.58 9.29 13.95
C GLY A 334 -21.59 10.75 13.45
N GLY A 335 -20.56 11.53 13.78
CA GLY A 335 -20.37 12.90 13.29
C GLY A 335 -19.80 12.98 11.87
N ALA A 336 -19.18 14.11 11.56
CA ALA A 336 -18.56 14.33 10.26
C ALA A 336 -17.37 13.38 10.05
N TYR A 337 -17.27 12.83 8.84
CA TYR A 337 -16.15 11.99 8.46
C TYR A 337 -14.86 12.80 8.29
N ALA A 338 -13.74 12.21 8.71
CA ALA A 338 -12.42 12.77 8.48
C ALA A 338 -12.14 12.90 6.98
N ARG A 339 -11.46 13.98 6.62
CA ARG A 339 -11.10 14.24 5.23
C ARG A 339 -9.89 13.41 4.84
N ALA A 340 -10.01 12.57 3.83
CA ALA A 340 -8.88 11.86 3.24
C ALA A 340 -7.93 12.87 2.57
N ILE A 341 -6.62 12.75 2.82
CA ILE A 341 -5.60 13.63 2.25
C ILE A 341 -4.38 12.81 1.78
N SER A 342 -3.69 13.30 0.74
CA SER A 342 -2.40 12.71 0.36
C SER A 342 -1.29 13.13 1.32
N PRO A 343 -0.17 12.38 1.38
CA PRO A 343 1.03 12.80 2.10
C PRO A 343 1.54 14.20 1.73
N GLN A 344 1.56 14.54 0.43
CA GLN A 344 1.94 15.90 0.00
C GLN A 344 0.97 16.97 0.55
N ALA A 345 -0.33 16.68 0.60
CA ALA A 345 -1.31 17.60 1.18
C ALA A 345 -1.16 17.71 2.70
N ALA A 346 -0.81 16.63 3.40
CA ALA A 346 -0.50 16.64 4.83
C ALA A 346 0.72 17.53 5.13
N ILE A 347 1.79 17.40 4.35
CA ILE A 347 2.99 18.25 4.47
C ILE A 347 2.64 19.71 4.19
N ALA A 348 1.79 19.98 3.18
CA ALA A 348 1.35 21.34 2.87
C ALA A 348 0.53 21.96 4.03
N LEU A 349 -0.34 21.19 4.68
CA LEU A 349 -1.06 21.63 5.88
C LEU A 349 -0.10 21.93 7.03
N ALA A 350 0.84 21.04 7.31
CA ALA A 350 1.83 21.25 8.36
C ALA A 350 2.63 22.54 8.11
N ARG A 351 3.03 22.80 6.86
CA ARG A 351 3.68 24.06 6.46
C ARG A 351 2.78 25.27 6.65
N GLN A 352 1.53 25.20 6.19
CA GLN A 352 0.56 26.30 6.26
C GLN A 352 0.31 26.73 7.70
N TYR A 353 0.20 25.78 8.62
CA TYR A 353 -0.09 26.03 10.03
C TYR A 353 1.15 26.04 10.93
N ASN A 354 2.35 26.02 10.34
CA ASN A 354 3.63 25.99 11.05
C ASN A 354 3.69 24.88 12.13
N ALA A 355 3.13 23.71 11.82
CA ALA A 355 3.11 22.54 12.68
C ALA A 355 4.34 21.65 12.43
N GLU A 356 4.91 21.10 13.50
CA GLU A 356 5.96 20.09 13.41
C GLU A 356 5.35 18.71 13.11
N ILE A 357 5.95 17.97 12.18
CA ILE A 357 5.56 16.59 11.86
C ILE A 357 6.25 15.66 12.87
N LEU A 358 5.47 15.14 13.80
CA LEU A 358 5.91 14.13 14.75
C LEU A 358 5.87 12.74 14.11
N TYR A 359 6.61 11.79 14.70
CA TYR A 359 6.61 10.39 14.25
C TYR A 359 6.39 9.45 15.43
N ASP A 360 5.34 8.63 15.33
CA ASP A 360 5.07 7.59 16.31
C ASP A 360 5.92 6.36 15.97
N ASN A 361 6.94 6.08 16.78
CA ASN A 361 7.83 4.93 16.56
C ASN A 361 7.17 3.58 16.86
N THR A 362 6.08 3.55 17.62
CA THR A 362 5.34 2.31 17.91
C THR A 362 4.42 1.96 16.75
N ALA A 363 3.66 2.94 16.25
CA ALA A 363 2.79 2.76 15.09
C ALA A 363 3.57 2.75 13.77
N GLN A 364 4.77 3.34 13.75
CA GLN A 364 5.55 3.68 12.55
C GLN A 364 4.75 4.58 11.59
N ALA A 365 4.25 5.71 12.09
CA ALA A 365 3.44 6.64 11.29
C ALA A 365 3.67 8.12 11.68
N PRO A 366 3.75 9.04 10.69
CA PRO A 366 3.80 10.47 10.96
C PRO A 366 2.44 11.06 11.35
N ASN A 367 2.47 12.09 12.18
CA ASN A 367 1.28 12.83 12.61
C ASN A 367 1.61 14.26 13.05
N PHE A 368 0.60 15.12 13.08
CA PHE A 368 0.67 16.44 13.71
C PHE A 368 -0.73 16.92 14.10
N SER A 369 -0.79 17.97 14.93
CA SER A 369 -2.02 18.68 15.22
C SER A 369 -1.89 20.15 14.80
N TYR A 370 -3.00 20.80 14.46
CA TYR A 370 -3.04 22.23 14.19
C TYR A 370 -4.39 22.83 14.58
N TRP A 371 -4.48 24.17 14.63
CA TRP A 371 -5.73 24.89 14.82
C TRP A 371 -6.12 25.61 13.53
N ASP A 372 -7.34 25.43 13.06
CA ASP A 372 -7.85 26.12 11.87
C ASP A 372 -8.18 27.60 12.17
N ALA A 373 -8.57 28.35 11.14
CA ALA A 373 -8.92 29.76 11.27
C ALA A 373 -10.17 30.02 12.14
N ASN A 374 -10.97 29.00 12.40
CA ASN A 374 -12.17 29.06 13.25
C ASN A 374 -11.88 28.65 14.70
N GLY A 375 -10.62 28.38 15.04
CA GLY A 375 -10.24 27.89 16.36
C GLY A 375 -10.73 26.47 16.62
N LYS A 376 -10.82 25.62 15.58
CA LYS A 376 -11.01 24.17 15.73
C LYS A 376 -9.67 23.46 15.67
N GLU A 377 -9.44 22.56 16.61
CA GLU A 377 -8.27 21.68 16.58
C GLU A 377 -8.47 20.59 15.52
N HIS A 378 -7.39 20.25 14.83
CA HIS A 378 -7.31 19.17 13.88
C HIS A 378 -6.20 18.19 14.27
N LYS A 379 -6.43 16.90 14.06
CA LYS A 379 -5.42 15.84 14.18
C LYS A 379 -5.23 15.17 12.83
N VAL A 380 -3.98 15.11 12.36
CA VAL A 380 -3.62 14.50 11.08
C VAL A 380 -2.74 13.28 11.32
N TRP A 381 -3.11 12.15 10.72
CA TRP A 381 -2.26 10.97 10.58
C TRP A 381 -2.12 10.64 9.09
N PHE A 382 -0.91 10.36 8.63
CA PHE A 382 -0.65 10.10 7.22
C PHE A 382 0.52 9.11 7.04
N GLU A 383 1.01 8.95 5.82
CA GLU A 383 2.16 8.10 5.48
C GLU A 383 3.32 8.94 4.97
N ASP A 384 4.55 8.51 5.20
CA ASP A 384 5.74 9.12 4.60
C ASP A 384 6.81 8.07 4.26
N ALA A 385 7.97 8.52 3.79
CA ALA A 385 9.06 7.61 3.44
C ALA A 385 9.46 6.66 4.58
N ARG A 386 9.39 7.11 5.84
CA ARG A 386 9.76 6.31 7.02
C ARG A 386 8.77 5.17 7.22
N SER A 387 7.47 5.47 7.25
CA SER A 387 6.43 4.46 7.46
C SER A 387 6.39 3.44 6.34
N ILE A 388 6.54 3.87 5.08
CA ILE A 388 6.61 2.96 3.92
C ILE A 388 7.85 2.06 3.98
N GLN A 389 9.03 2.60 4.32
CA GLN A 389 10.22 1.76 4.46
C GLN A 389 10.07 0.73 5.60
N ALA A 390 9.43 1.09 6.71
CA ALA A 390 9.13 0.16 7.79
C ALA A 390 8.21 -0.98 7.32
N LYS A 391 7.20 -0.68 6.49
CA LYS A 391 6.31 -1.67 5.86
C LYS A 391 7.04 -2.55 4.85
N PHE A 392 7.98 -2.00 4.07
CA PHE A 392 8.83 -2.79 3.16
C PHE A 392 9.77 -3.72 3.91
N ASN A 393 10.30 -3.28 5.05
CA ASN A 393 11.10 -4.14 5.93
C ASN A 393 10.26 -5.28 6.50
N LEU A 394 9.03 -5.01 6.96
CA LEU A 394 8.09 -6.04 7.42
C LEU A 394 7.77 -7.06 6.32
N LEU A 395 7.47 -6.57 5.12
CA LEU A 395 7.18 -7.38 3.94
C LEU A 395 8.37 -8.31 3.59
N LYS A 396 9.61 -7.82 3.68
CA LYS A 396 10.84 -8.60 3.48
C LYS A 396 11.04 -9.62 4.61
N GLN A 397 10.90 -9.20 5.87
CA GLN A 397 11.06 -10.03 7.07
C GLN A 397 10.09 -11.23 7.06
N LEU A 398 8.85 -11.01 6.62
CA LEU A 398 7.82 -12.04 6.56
C LEU A 398 7.80 -12.81 5.23
N HIS A 399 8.75 -12.54 4.33
CA HIS A 399 8.88 -13.19 3.01
C HIS A 399 7.59 -13.17 2.17
N LEU A 400 6.79 -12.10 2.28
CA LEU A 400 5.49 -12.00 1.60
C LEU A 400 5.64 -11.91 0.08
N ARG A 401 4.57 -12.12 -0.68
CA ARG A 401 4.57 -12.02 -2.16
C ARG A 401 4.75 -10.59 -2.66
N GLY A 402 4.16 -9.62 -1.97
CA GLY A 402 4.05 -8.28 -2.51
C GLY A 402 3.25 -7.30 -1.65
N ILE A 403 2.94 -6.14 -2.26
CA ILE A 403 2.13 -5.06 -1.67
C ILE A 403 1.06 -4.58 -2.66
N SER A 404 -0.09 -4.17 -2.13
CA SER A 404 -1.24 -3.66 -2.88
C SER A 404 -1.68 -2.31 -2.35
N TYR A 405 -1.73 -1.30 -3.22
CA TYR A 405 -1.98 0.08 -2.83
C TYR A 405 -3.44 0.50 -3.02
N TRP A 406 -4.06 1.03 -1.96
CA TRP A 406 -5.29 1.82 -2.03
C TRP A 406 -4.95 3.30 -1.77
N LYS A 407 -5.04 4.20 -2.74
CA LYS A 407 -5.25 3.99 -4.18
C LYS A 407 -4.49 5.05 -4.98
N LEU A 408 -4.35 4.84 -6.29
CA LEU A 408 -3.76 5.84 -7.18
C LEU A 408 -4.59 7.14 -7.21
N GLY A 409 -3.92 8.24 -7.56
CA GLY A 409 -4.50 9.60 -7.55
C GLY A 409 -4.15 10.43 -6.32
N LEU A 410 -3.46 9.85 -5.35
CA LEU A 410 -2.94 10.53 -4.16
C LEU A 410 -1.44 10.74 -4.33
N SER A 411 -0.98 11.99 -4.37
CA SER A 411 0.45 12.28 -4.57
C SER A 411 1.27 11.86 -3.33
N PHE A 412 2.21 10.94 -3.59
CA PHE A 412 3.16 10.41 -2.63
C PHE A 412 4.41 9.88 -3.38
N PRO A 413 5.27 10.75 -3.90
CA PRO A 413 6.37 10.36 -4.79
C PRO A 413 7.38 9.40 -4.13
N GLN A 414 7.64 9.59 -2.83
CA GLN A 414 8.61 8.80 -2.09
C GLN A 414 8.24 7.31 -2.05
N ASN A 415 6.95 6.97 -2.04
CA ASN A 415 6.52 5.57 -2.09
C ASN A 415 7.05 4.85 -3.35
N TRP A 416 6.90 5.49 -4.50
CA TRP A 416 7.28 4.93 -5.79
C TRP A 416 8.79 4.80 -5.94
N LEU A 417 9.53 5.82 -5.49
CA LEU A 417 11.00 5.77 -5.42
C LEU A 417 11.50 4.65 -4.50
N LEU A 418 10.86 4.46 -3.34
CA LEU A 418 11.24 3.39 -2.43
C LEU A 418 10.86 2.01 -2.98
N ILE A 419 9.80 1.87 -3.78
CA ILE A 419 9.51 0.61 -4.51
C ILE A 419 10.68 0.27 -5.43
N GLU A 420 11.11 1.22 -6.24
CA GLU A 420 12.24 1.03 -7.15
C GLU A 420 13.52 0.68 -6.38
N ASP A 421 13.79 1.34 -5.26
CA ASP A 421 14.98 1.10 -4.45
C ASP A 421 14.96 -0.28 -3.76
N ASN A 422 13.78 -0.77 -3.35
CA ASN A 422 13.67 -1.96 -2.51
C ASN A 422 13.38 -3.26 -3.27
N PHE A 423 12.79 -3.20 -4.47
CA PHE A 423 12.25 -4.37 -5.14
C PHE A 423 12.51 -4.37 -6.66
N ASN A 424 12.66 -5.58 -7.20
CA ASN A 424 12.49 -5.82 -8.62
C ASN A 424 11.00 -6.09 -8.86
N VAL A 425 10.30 -5.16 -9.50
CA VAL A 425 8.86 -5.30 -9.77
C VAL A 425 8.64 -6.43 -10.76
N VAL A 426 7.79 -7.41 -10.40
CA VAL A 426 7.43 -8.51 -11.30
C VAL A 426 6.60 -7.94 -12.46
N LYS A 427 6.99 -8.24 -13.70
CA LYS A 427 6.26 -7.89 -14.92
C LYS A 427 5.66 -9.14 -15.56
N LEU A 428 4.40 -9.06 -15.97
CA LEU A 428 3.63 -10.21 -16.49
C LEU A 428 3.41 -10.15 -18.00
N LEU A 429 3.65 -8.99 -18.60
CA LEU A 429 3.52 -8.79 -20.04
C LEU A 429 4.92 -8.73 -20.68
N PRO A 430 5.05 -9.18 -21.94
CA PRO A 430 6.32 -9.22 -22.65
C PRO A 430 7.04 -7.87 -22.70
#